data_AF-A0A8J7Q1T2-F1
#
_entry.id   AF-A0A8J7Q1T2-F1
#
_cell.length_a   1.000
_cell.length_b   1.000
_cell.length_c   1.000
_cell.angle_alpha   90.00
_cell.angle_beta   90.00
_cell.angle_gamma   90.00
#
_symmetry.space_group_name_H-M   'P 1'
#
loop_
_entity.id
_entity.type
_entity.pdbx_description
1 polymer ?
#
loop_
_entity_poly.entity_id
_entity_poly.type
_entity_poly.pdbx_seq_one_letter_code
_entity_poly.pdbx_strand_id
1 'polypeptide(L)'
;MAERARGDFGPLVDPAGLPEWMGRLVRASAAIDPVRFQRLGVSVPDARSAAVLMLFAGNENSVDNDSGAGSGPDVLLLRRADGLGAHAGQVAFPGGAAEPTDAGPVATALREAAE
;
A
#
# COMPACT_ATOMS: atom_id res chain seq x y z
N MET A 1 18.60 9.23 -23.23
CA MET A 1 17.17 9.10 -22.86
C MET A 1 17.05 7.88 -21.96
N ALA A 2 17.16 8.09 -20.65
CA ALA A 2 17.37 7.02 -19.69
C ALA A 2 16.08 6.25 -19.43
N GLU A 3 16.11 4.97 -19.78
CA GLU A 3 15.11 3.96 -19.47
C GLU A 3 15.06 3.73 -17.96
N ARG A 4 14.18 4.48 -17.28
CA ARG A 4 13.95 4.34 -15.84
C ARG A 4 12.85 3.29 -15.62
N ALA A 5 13.19 2.02 -15.88
CA ALA A 5 12.27 0.90 -15.70
C ALA A 5 12.95 -0.22 -14.90
N ARG A 6 12.53 -0.37 -13.63
CA ARG A 6 12.53 -1.58 -12.76
C ARG A 6 12.92 -1.23 -11.31
N GLY A 7 11.97 -1.32 -10.40
CA GLY A 7 12.16 -2.08 -9.16
C GLY A 7 12.91 -1.48 -7.97
N ASP A 8 13.57 -0.33 -8.07
CA ASP A 8 14.30 0.23 -6.91
C ASP A 8 13.35 1.01 -5.96
N PHE A 9 12.37 0.34 -5.40
CA PHE A 9 11.59 0.86 -4.28
C PHE A 9 12.15 0.29 -2.98
N GLY A 10 13.25 0.91 -2.52
CA GLY A 10 13.74 0.73 -1.16
C GLY A 10 12.85 1.44 -0.14
N PRO A 11 13.08 1.22 1.16
CA PRO A 11 12.40 1.97 2.19
C PRO A 11 12.68 3.48 2.01
N LEU A 12 11.63 4.30 2.03
CA LEU A 12 11.73 5.75 1.86
C LEU A 12 12.30 6.45 3.12
N VAL A 13 12.30 5.73 4.24
CA VAL A 13 12.80 6.16 5.54
C VAL A 13 13.66 5.05 6.13
N ASP A 14 14.52 5.39 7.10
CA ASP A 14 15.31 4.38 7.80
C ASP A 14 14.39 3.40 8.56
N PRO A 15 14.41 2.10 8.23
CA PRO A 15 13.63 1.09 8.95
C PRO A 15 13.88 1.03 10.46
N ALA A 16 15.07 1.41 10.92
CA ALA A 16 15.42 1.42 12.34
C ALA A 16 14.70 2.52 13.12
N GLY A 17 14.17 3.55 12.45
CA GLY A 17 13.40 4.64 13.05
C GLY A 17 11.89 4.38 13.14
N LEU A 18 11.43 3.21 12.74
CA LEU A 18 10.00 2.86 12.73
C LEU A 18 9.54 2.32 14.11
N PRO A 19 8.24 2.43 14.45
CA PRO A 19 7.70 1.83 15.66
C PRO A 19 7.97 0.33 15.75
N GLU A 20 8.24 -0.17 16.95
CA GLU A 20 8.62 -1.58 17.18
C GLU A 20 7.61 -2.56 16.58
N TRP A 21 6.31 -2.28 16.74
CA TRP A 21 5.24 -3.13 16.23
C TRP A 21 5.32 -3.33 14.70
N MET A 22 5.89 -2.37 13.95
CA MET A 22 6.03 -2.45 12.50
C MET A 22 7.22 -3.31 12.06
N GLY A 23 8.13 -3.66 12.97
CA GLY A 23 9.35 -4.40 12.66
C GLY A 23 9.10 -5.77 12.02
N ARG A 24 8.01 -6.47 12.38
CA ARG A 24 7.63 -7.74 11.73
C ARG A 24 7.22 -7.53 10.28
N LEU A 25 6.40 -6.50 10.01
CA LEU A 25 5.93 -6.17 8.66
C LEU A 25 7.10 -5.78 7.76
N VAL A 26 8.01 -4.93 8.25
CA VAL A 26 9.21 -4.49 7.51
C VAL A 26 10.10 -5.66 7.14
N ARG A 27 10.38 -6.58 8.08
CA ARG A 27 11.19 -7.77 7.79
C ARG A 27 10.51 -8.69 6.78
N ALA A 28 9.19 -8.88 6.93
CA ALA A 28 8.42 -9.71 6.01
C ALA A 28 8.40 -9.12 4.60
N SER A 29 8.20 -7.81 4.45
CA SER A 29 8.16 -7.14 3.14
C SER A 29 9.53 -7.08 2.48
N ALA A 30 10.62 -6.92 3.24
CA ALA A 30 11.98 -6.96 2.70
C ALA A 30 12.36 -8.34 2.11
N ALA A 31 11.74 -9.42 2.61
CA ALA A 31 11.95 -10.76 2.10
C ALA A 31 11.04 -11.13 0.90
N ILE A 32 10.09 -10.26 0.54
CA ILE A 32 9.19 -10.47 -0.59
C ILE A 32 9.92 -10.19 -1.90
N ASP A 33 9.90 -11.18 -2.80
CA ASP A 33 10.29 -11.00 -4.20
C ASP A 33 9.10 -10.41 -4.98
N PRO A 34 9.12 -9.12 -5.36
CA PRO A 34 7.99 -8.47 -6.03
C PRO A 34 7.67 -9.10 -7.38
N VAL A 35 8.64 -9.75 -8.05
CA VAL A 35 8.43 -10.44 -9.32
C VAL A 35 7.54 -11.68 -9.12
N ARG A 36 7.54 -12.30 -7.93
CA ARG A 36 6.66 -13.45 -7.64
C ARG A 36 5.20 -13.05 -7.49
N PHE A 37 4.92 -11.84 -7.01
CA PHE A 37 3.55 -11.33 -6.91
C PHE A 37 2.97 -10.87 -8.26
N GLN A 38 3.83 -10.58 -9.23
CA GLN A 38 3.42 -10.28 -10.61
C GLN A 38 3.06 -11.54 -11.42
N ARG A 39 3.42 -12.74 -10.94
CA ARG A 39 3.21 -14.01 -11.66
C ARG A 39 1.79 -14.58 -11.62
N LEU A 40 0.83 -13.89 -11.01
CA LEU A 40 -0.59 -14.25 -11.13
C LEU A 40 -1.18 -13.99 -12.53
N GLY A 41 -0.35 -13.63 -13.53
CA GLY A 41 -0.52 -14.07 -14.91
C GLY A 41 -1.71 -13.48 -15.68
N VAL A 42 -2.49 -12.58 -15.09
CA VAL A 42 -3.52 -11.85 -15.82
C VAL A 42 -2.86 -10.69 -16.55
N SER A 43 -2.35 -10.97 -17.75
CA SER A 43 -2.01 -9.91 -18.70
C SER A 43 -3.32 -9.31 -19.21
N VAL A 44 -3.80 -8.26 -18.55
CA VAL A 44 -4.90 -7.43 -19.04
C VAL A 44 -4.33 -6.49 -20.11
N PRO A 45 -4.79 -6.57 -21.38
CA PRO A 45 -4.50 -5.53 -22.37
C PRO A 45 -4.89 -4.16 -21.81
N ASP A 46 -4.06 -3.14 -22.09
CA ASP A 46 -4.30 -1.76 -21.66
C ASP A 46 -4.40 -1.57 -20.13
N ALA A 47 -3.70 -2.41 -19.36
CA ALA A 47 -3.60 -2.24 -17.91
C ALA A 47 -3.02 -0.87 -17.55
N ARG A 48 -3.82 -0.06 -16.85
CA ARG A 48 -3.35 1.22 -16.31
C ARG A 48 -2.46 1.00 -15.09
N SER A 49 -1.35 1.73 -15.02
CA SER A 49 -0.57 1.80 -13.78
C SER A 49 -1.42 2.44 -12.68
N ALA A 50 -1.29 1.95 -11.45
CA ALA A 50 -2.08 2.38 -10.32
C ALA A 50 -1.28 2.21 -9.03
N ALA A 51 -1.64 2.97 -8.00
CA ALA A 51 -1.04 2.86 -6.68
C ALA A 51 -2.10 3.03 -5.59
N VAL A 52 -1.85 2.38 -4.44
CA VAL A 52 -2.71 2.46 -3.25
C VAL A 52 -1.90 2.86 -2.04
N LEU A 53 -2.54 3.57 -1.11
CA LEU A 53 -2.00 3.98 0.17
C LEU A 53 -2.52 3.07 1.27
N MET A 54 -1.63 2.33 1.93
CA MET A 54 -1.96 1.56 3.14
C MET A 54 -1.60 2.40 4.37
N LEU A 55 -2.60 2.93 5.06
CA LEU A 55 -2.41 3.69 6.29
C LEU A 55 -2.58 2.79 7.49
N PHE A 56 -1.52 2.71 8.31
CA PHE A 56 -1.50 1.99 9.58
C PHE A 56 -1.55 2.99 10.73
N ALA A 57 -2.49 2.82 11.65
CA ALA A 57 -2.54 3.56 12.91
C ALA A 57 -2.11 2.63 14.05
N GLY A 58 -0.97 2.93 14.66
CA GLY A 58 -0.45 2.18 15.81
C GLY A 58 -0.58 2.98 17.10
N ASN A 59 -0.77 2.30 18.23
CA ASN A 59 -0.58 2.86 19.55
C ASN A 59 0.82 2.48 20.07
N GLU A 60 1.67 3.46 20.33
CA GLU A 60 3.02 3.24 20.87
C GLU A 60 3.03 2.69 22.32
N ASN A 61 1.87 2.64 22.96
CA ASN A 61 1.67 2.27 24.37
C ASN A 61 0.93 0.93 24.58
N SER A 62 0.67 0.12 23.54
CA SER A 62 0.07 -1.21 23.75
C SER A 62 1.14 -2.23 24.16
N VAL A 63 1.35 -2.36 25.47
CA VAL A 63 2.20 -3.41 26.05
C VAL A 63 1.42 -4.75 26.16
N ASP A 64 0.14 -4.75 25.82
CA ASP A 64 -0.77 -5.89 26.04
C ASP A 64 -0.77 -6.87 24.86
N ASN A 65 0.28 -7.70 24.79
CA ASN A 65 0.34 -8.85 23.88
C ASN A 65 -0.52 -10.06 24.33
N ASP A 66 -1.36 -9.93 25.36
CA ASP A 66 -2.14 -11.03 25.93
C ASP A 66 -3.56 -10.59 26.32
N SER A 67 -4.48 -10.59 25.35
CA SER A 67 -5.95 -10.72 25.53
C SER A 67 -6.61 -10.72 24.15
N GLY A 68 -7.53 -11.66 23.90
CA GLY A 68 -8.17 -11.84 22.59
C GLY A 68 -8.73 -10.54 21.99
N ALA A 69 -8.43 -10.33 20.70
CA ALA A 69 -8.85 -9.21 19.85
C ALA A 69 -8.44 -7.80 20.35
N GLY A 70 -7.37 -7.22 19.78
CA GLY A 70 -7.17 -5.76 19.83
C GLY A 70 -5.77 -5.18 20.04
N SER A 71 -4.66 -5.92 19.89
CA SER A 71 -3.30 -5.36 20.08
C SER A 71 -2.53 -5.04 18.79
N GLY A 72 -3.18 -5.12 17.62
CA GLY A 72 -2.54 -4.84 16.32
C GLY A 72 -2.80 -3.40 15.85
N PRO A 73 -2.02 -2.91 14.88
CA PRO A 73 -2.30 -1.62 14.24
C PRO A 73 -3.64 -1.67 13.50
N ASP A 74 -4.39 -0.58 13.54
CA ASP A 74 -5.56 -0.38 12.71
C ASP A 74 -5.14 -0.05 11.28
N VAL A 75 -5.97 -0.42 10.31
CA VAL A 75 -5.76 -0.13 8.89
C VAL A 75 -6.92 0.68 8.35
N LEU A 76 -6.63 1.84 7.75
CA LEU A 76 -7.66 2.63 7.08
C LEU A 76 -8.06 1.96 5.76
N LEU A 77 -9.36 1.74 5.60
CA LEU A 77 -9.97 1.27 4.37
C LEU A 77 -11.14 2.18 4.01
N LEU A 78 -11.44 2.27 2.72
CA LEU A 78 -12.59 2.98 2.19
C LEU A 78 -13.65 1.99 1.72
N ARG A 79 -14.92 2.39 1.83
CA ARG A 79 -16.02 1.76 1.11
C ARG A 79 -16.31 2.57 -0.13
N ARG A 80 -16.21 1.96 -1.31
CA ARG A 80 -16.52 2.64 -2.58
C ARG A 80 -18.01 3.01 -2.63
N ALA A 81 -18.31 4.23 -3.09
CA ALA A 81 -19.68 4.73 -3.23
C ALA A 81 -20.50 3.80 -4.12
N ASP A 82 -21.76 3.55 -3.74
CA ASP A 82 -22.61 2.53 -4.36
C ASP A 82 -23.03 2.88 -5.82
N GLY A 83 -22.72 4.09 -6.31
CA GLY A 83 -23.26 4.64 -7.56
C GLY A 83 -22.32 4.77 -8.76
N LEU A 84 -21.02 4.41 -8.67
CA LEU A 84 -20.06 4.63 -9.76
C LEU A 84 -19.17 3.41 -10.06
N GLY A 85 -19.47 2.75 -11.17
CA GLY A 85 -18.57 1.81 -11.87
C GLY A 85 -18.33 0.47 -11.18
N ALA A 86 -17.44 -0.33 -11.79
CA ALA A 86 -17.07 -1.66 -11.29
C ALA A 86 -16.65 -1.60 -9.80
N HIS A 87 -17.03 -2.64 -9.04
CA HIS A 87 -16.67 -2.82 -7.61
C HIS A 87 -17.43 -1.93 -6.60
N ALA A 88 -18.65 -1.47 -6.93
CA ALA A 88 -19.53 -0.78 -5.98
C ALA A 88 -19.67 -1.55 -4.64
N GLY A 89 -19.57 -0.84 -3.51
CA GLY A 89 -19.69 -1.40 -2.16
C GLY A 89 -18.49 -2.22 -1.68
N GLN A 90 -17.46 -2.44 -2.50
CA GLN A 90 -16.25 -3.17 -2.06
C GLN A 90 -15.38 -2.30 -1.15
N VAL A 91 -14.74 -2.97 -0.19
CA VAL A 91 -13.73 -2.38 0.69
C VAL A 91 -12.39 -2.36 -0.04
N ALA A 92 -11.73 -1.20 -0.06
CA ALA A 92 -10.46 -1.01 -0.74
C ALA A 92 -9.55 -0.07 0.05
N PHE A 93 -8.26 -0.13 -0.22
CA PHE A 93 -7.33 0.92 0.18
C PHE A 93 -7.62 2.21 -0.61
N PRO A 94 -7.38 3.40 -0.02
CA PRO A 94 -7.30 4.65 -0.78
C PRO A 94 -6.29 4.53 -1.93
N GLY A 95 -6.59 5.11 -3.08
CA GLY A 95 -5.74 5.04 -4.26
C GLY A 95 -6.51 4.94 -5.57
N GLY A 96 -5.73 4.93 -6.66
CA GLY A 96 -6.29 4.94 -8.01
C GLY A 96 -5.22 4.96 -9.09
N ALA A 97 -5.58 5.51 -10.24
CA ALA A 97 -4.76 5.42 -11.45
C ALA A 97 -3.60 6.41 -11.40
N ALA A 98 -2.45 6.02 -11.96
CA ALA A 98 -1.35 6.93 -12.16
C ALA A 98 -1.69 7.94 -13.26
N GLU A 99 -1.44 9.21 -12.98
CA GLU A 99 -1.55 10.31 -13.95
C GLU A 99 -0.17 10.65 -14.53
N PRO A 100 -0.07 11.19 -15.75
CA PRO A 100 1.21 11.55 -16.38
C PRO A 100 2.07 12.53 -15.57
N THR A 101 1.44 13.30 -14.69
CA THR A 101 2.08 14.29 -13.81
C THR A 101 2.61 13.69 -12.51
N ASP A 102 2.27 12.44 -12.18
CA ASP A 102 2.69 11.82 -10.93
C ASP A 102 4.18 11.49 -10.96
N ALA A 103 4.91 11.91 -9.92
CA ALA A 103 6.33 11.61 -9.73
C ALA A 103 6.55 10.17 -9.21
N GLY A 104 5.84 9.20 -9.78
CA GLY A 104 5.88 7.78 -9.39
C GLY A 104 4.78 7.35 -8.42
N PRO A 105 4.77 6.07 -7.99
CA PRO A 105 3.64 5.44 -7.30
C PRO A 105 3.31 6.06 -5.94
N VAL A 106 4.30 6.62 -5.23
CA VAL A 106 4.08 7.32 -3.96
C VAL A 106 3.26 8.59 -4.19
N ALA A 107 3.61 9.38 -5.21
CA ALA A 107 2.88 10.59 -5.56
C ALA A 107 1.45 10.27 -6.02
N THR A 108 1.29 9.23 -6.85
CA THR A 108 -0.03 8.72 -7.25
C THR A 108 -0.90 8.36 -6.05
N ALA A 109 -0.40 7.53 -5.14
CA ALA A 109 -1.18 7.06 -3.99
C ALA A 109 -1.59 8.21 -3.05
N LEU A 110 -0.69 9.18 -2.82
CA LEU A 110 -0.98 10.34 -1.97
C LEU A 110 -1.99 11.29 -2.62
N ARG A 111 -1.88 11.55 -3.93
CA ARG A 111 -2.85 12.37 -4.67
C ARG A 111 -4.24 11.75 -4.60
N GLU A 112 -4.36 10.49 -5.01
CA GLU A 112 -5.65 9.77 -5.04
C GLU A 112 -6.28 9.63 -3.66
N ALA A 113 -5.48 9.51 -2.60
CA ALA A 113 -6.00 9.46 -1.23
C ALA A 113 -6.54 10.81 -0.72
N ALA A 114 -6.21 11.92 -1.38
CA ALA A 114 -6.63 13.27 -1.01
C ALA A 114 -7.85 13.79 -1.82
N GLU A 115 -8.31 13.05 -2.83
CA GLU A 115 -9.49 13.36 -3.66
C GLU A 115 -10.80 12.92 -3.00
#